data_AF-A0A7C7FS37-F1
#
_entry.id   AF-A0A7C7FS37-F1
#
_cell.length_a   1.000
_cell.length_b   1.000
_cell.length_c   1.000
_cell.angle_alpha   90.00
_cell.angle_beta   90.00
_cell.angle_gamma   90.00
#
_symmetry.space_group_name_H-M   'P 1'
#
loop_
_entity.id
_entity.type
_entity.pdbx_description
1 polymer ?
#
loop_
_entity_poly.entity_id
_entity_poly.type
_entity_poly.pdbx_seq_one_letter_code
_entity_poly.pdbx_strand_id
1 'polypeptide(L)'
;MVSLKKWWRTSTGTLRGAVWMILAGACFAGLGVTIRLSAADIDILEVIFFRNFFNLILMLPWLWHIGWVGLRTQRLGLHALRSINGLVAMFFWFTAVTMLPLAEATSLGFTAPLFATMGAALFLSEDVRLRRWVAVGAG
;
A
#
# COMPACT_ATOMS: atom_id res chain seq x y z
N MET A 1 -20.59 -27.95 -1.45
CA MET A 1 -19.53 -27.01 -1.03
C MET A 1 -18.09 -27.39 -1.47
N VAL A 2 -17.85 -28.52 -2.15
CA VAL A 2 -16.49 -29.00 -2.53
C VAL A 2 -15.98 -28.42 -3.87
N SER A 3 -16.86 -27.87 -4.72
CA SER A 3 -16.54 -27.40 -6.09
C SER A 3 -15.61 -26.17 -6.12
N LEU A 4 -15.85 -25.16 -5.28
CA LEU A 4 -15.07 -23.91 -5.26
C LEU A 4 -13.60 -24.11 -4.86
N LYS A 5 -13.35 -24.97 -3.86
CA LYS A 5 -11.99 -25.23 -3.35
C LYS A 5 -11.15 -25.99 -4.37
N LYS A 6 -11.79 -26.84 -5.19
CA LYS A 6 -11.14 -27.58 -6.28
C LYS A 6 -10.82 -26.66 -7.44
N TRP A 7 -11.77 -25.81 -7.84
CA TRP A 7 -11.59 -24.79 -8.88
C TRP A 7 -10.46 -23.80 -8.57
N TRP A 8 -10.36 -23.33 -7.32
CA TRP A 8 -9.28 -22.43 -6.87
C TRP A 8 -7.89 -23.05 -6.96
N ARG A 9 -7.76 -24.36 -6.73
CA ARG A 9 -6.49 -25.08 -6.83
C ARG A 9 -6.09 -25.41 -8.27
N THR A 10 -7.06 -25.59 -9.18
CA THR A 10 -6.82 -25.88 -10.61
C THR A 10 -6.67 -24.64 -11.48
N SER A 11 -6.95 -23.45 -10.95
CA SER A 11 -6.83 -22.18 -11.66
C SER A 11 -5.36 -21.82 -11.92
N THR A 12 -5.07 -21.24 -13.10
CA THR A 12 -3.74 -20.71 -13.43
C THR A 12 -3.30 -19.66 -12.41
N GLY A 13 -1.99 -19.54 -12.18
CA GLY A 13 -1.43 -18.58 -11.23
C GLY A 13 -1.89 -17.14 -11.48
N THR A 14 -2.11 -16.78 -12.75
CA THR A 14 -2.61 -15.47 -13.19
C THR A 14 -4.03 -15.19 -12.70
N LEU A 15 -4.94 -16.17 -12.77
CA LEU A 15 -6.33 -15.99 -12.34
C LEU A 15 -6.43 -15.79 -10.83
N ARG A 16 -5.66 -16.58 -10.06
CA ARG A 16 -5.55 -16.37 -8.60
C ARG A 16 -5.02 -14.97 -8.30
N GLY A 17 -3.97 -14.54 -8.99
CA GLY A 17 -3.41 -13.20 -8.85
C GLY A 17 -4.45 -12.10 -9.12
N ALA A 18 -5.20 -12.20 -10.21
CA ALA A 18 -6.25 -11.24 -10.56
C ALA A 18 -7.33 -11.13 -9.47
N VAL A 19 -7.78 -12.27 -8.91
CA VAL A 19 -8.75 -12.25 -7.81
C VAL A 19 -8.18 -11.57 -6.56
N TRP A 20 -6.92 -11.86 -6.20
CA TRP A 20 -6.27 -11.17 -5.07
C TRP A 20 -6.13 -9.67 -5.31
N MET A 21 -5.84 -9.23 -6.54
CA MET A 21 -5.75 -7.80 -6.88
C MET A 21 -7.10 -7.10 -6.76
N ILE A 22 -8.18 -7.70 -7.25
CA ILE A 22 -9.53 -7.14 -7.14
C ILE A 22 -9.95 -7.02 -5.68
N LEU A 23 -9.72 -8.08 -4.89
CA LEU A 23 -10.05 -8.10 -3.47
C LEU A 23 -9.24 -7.06 -2.68
N ALA A 24 -7.95 -6.94 -2.97
CA ALA A 24 -7.11 -5.90 -2.40
C ALA A 24 -7.62 -4.50 -2.77
N GLY A 25 -7.97 -4.26 -4.04
CA GLY A 25 -8.53 -2.99 -4.51
C GLY A 25 -9.81 -2.61 -3.78
N ALA A 26 -10.74 -3.55 -3.59
CA ALA A 26 -11.95 -3.33 -2.81
C ALA A 26 -11.66 -2.98 -1.34
N CYS A 27 -10.71 -3.67 -0.70
CA CYS A 27 -10.27 -3.34 0.65
C CYS A 27 -9.64 -1.94 0.73
N PHE A 28 -8.83 -1.55 -0.26
CA PHE A 28 -8.23 -0.21 -0.31
C PHE A 28 -9.27 0.89 -0.52
N ALA A 29 -10.28 0.66 -1.38
CA ALA A 29 -11.38 1.59 -1.57
C ALA A 29 -12.18 1.78 -0.26
N GLY A 30 -12.52 0.68 0.42
CA GLY A 30 -13.18 0.73 1.72
C GLY A 30 -12.35 1.46 2.78
N LEU A 31 -11.04 1.20 2.83
CA LEU A 31 -10.11 1.92 3.71
C LEU A 31 -10.16 3.44 3.49
N GLY A 32 -10.12 3.89 2.23
CA GLY A 32 -10.17 5.32 1.90
C GLY A 32 -11.46 6.00 2.35
N VAL A 33 -12.60 5.33 2.19
CA VAL A 33 -13.90 5.83 2.67
C VAL A 33 -13.93 5.92 4.20
N THR A 34 -13.50 4.86 4.89
CA THR A 34 -13.46 4.85 6.36
C THR A 34 -12.58 5.97 6.91
N ILE A 35 -11.40 6.18 6.32
CA ILE A 35 -10.49 7.27 6.74
C ILE A 35 -11.16 8.63 6.55
N ARG A 36 -11.81 8.86 5.39
CA ARG A 36 -12.49 10.13 5.10
C ARG A 36 -13.59 10.43 6.12
N LEU A 37 -14.36 9.41 6.50
CA LEU A 37 -15.43 9.53 7.50
C LEU A 37 -14.86 9.76 8.90
N SER A 38 -13.86 8.98 9.32
CA SER A 38 -13.25 9.11 10.64
C SER A 38 -12.51 10.44 10.83
N ALA A 39 -11.92 10.98 9.77
CA ALA A 39 -11.20 12.25 9.83
C ALA A 39 -12.11 13.48 9.88
N ALA A 40 -13.44 13.31 9.83
CA ALA A 40 -14.38 14.40 10.10
C ALA A 40 -14.49 14.70 11.61
N ASP A 41 -14.34 13.67 12.45
CA ASP A 41 -14.56 13.75 13.90
C ASP A 41 -13.26 13.60 14.72
N ILE A 42 -12.21 13.02 14.13
CA ILE A 42 -10.96 12.62 14.81
C ILE A 42 -9.74 13.24 14.11
N ASP A 43 -8.74 13.67 14.88
CA ASP A 43 -7.48 14.17 14.35
C ASP A 43 -6.76 13.10 13.50
N ILE A 44 -6.15 13.53 12.40
CA ILE A 44 -5.39 12.69 11.47
C ILE A 44 -4.32 11.86 12.19
N LEU A 45 -3.64 12.43 13.18
CA LEU A 45 -2.60 11.73 13.96
C LEU A 45 -3.18 10.55 14.75
N GLU A 46 -4.37 10.70 15.33
CA GLU A 46 -5.04 9.63 16.05
C GLU A 46 -5.50 8.52 15.10
N VAL A 47 -6.05 8.87 13.94
CA VAL A 47 -6.42 7.89 12.91
C VAL A 47 -5.20 7.08 12.43
N ILE A 48 -4.06 7.75 12.20
CA ILE A 48 -2.80 7.11 11.81
C ILE A 48 -2.29 6.18 12.92
N PHE A 49 -2.35 6.63 14.18
CA PHE A 49 -1.94 5.84 15.34
C PHE A 49 -2.78 4.58 15.47
N PHE A 50 -4.11 4.70 15.50
CA PHE A 50 -5.01 3.56 15.63
C PHE A 50 -4.89 2.59 14.47
N ARG A 51 -4.74 3.06 13.22
CA ARG A 51 -4.50 2.17 12.07
C ARG A 51 -3.25 1.31 12.25
N ASN A 52 -2.14 1.91 12.67
CA ASN A 52 -0.90 1.16 12.88
C ASN A 52 -0.98 0.25 14.12
N PHE A 53 -1.68 0.69 15.16
CA PHE A 53 -1.92 -0.09 16.37
C PHE A 53 -2.76 -1.35 16.09
N PHE A 54 -3.89 -1.22 15.40
CA PHE A 54 -4.70 -2.37 15.00
C PHE A 54 -3.96 -3.30 14.03
N ASN A 55 -3.18 -2.74 13.10
CA ASN A 55 -2.33 -3.54 12.23
C ASN A 55 -1.31 -4.37 13.03
N LEU A 56 -0.69 -3.78 14.06
CA LEU A 56 0.22 -4.48 14.95
C LEU A 56 -0.49 -5.59 15.73
N ILE A 57 -1.69 -5.33 16.28
CA ILE A 57 -2.51 -6.33 16.98
C ILE A 57 -2.88 -7.50 16.05
N LEU A 58 -3.28 -7.22 14.82
CA LEU A 58 -3.60 -8.26 13.84
C LEU A 58 -2.38 -9.09 13.45
N MET A 59 -1.20 -8.46 13.45
CA MET A 59 0.05 -9.10 13.06
C MET A 59 0.74 -9.84 14.22
N LEU A 60 0.37 -9.54 15.47
CA LEU A 60 0.92 -10.14 16.70
C LEU A 60 0.80 -11.68 16.77
N PRO A 61 -0.34 -12.33 16.45
CA PRO A 61 -0.44 -13.79 16.45
C PRO A 61 0.52 -14.45 15.46
N TRP A 62 0.66 -13.83 14.28
CA TRP A 62 1.59 -14.29 13.25
C TRP A 62 3.05 -14.11 13.71
N LEU A 63 3.34 -12.99 14.38
CA LEU A 63 4.65 -12.71 14.95
C LEU A 63 5.03 -13.70 16.06
N TRP A 64 4.07 -14.09 16.91
CA TRP A 64 4.27 -15.11 17.94
C TRP A 64 4.64 -16.45 17.32
N HIS A 65 3.97 -16.85 16.24
CA HIS A 65 4.27 -18.11 15.54
C HIS A 65 5.67 -18.16 14.91
N ILE A 66 6.18 -17.04 14.42
CA ILE A 66 7.52 -16.95 13.81
C ILE A 66 8.63 -16.87 14.87
N GLY A 67 8.33 -16.28 16.03
CA GLY A 67 9.27 -16.08 17.12
C GLY A 67 10.33 -15.01 16.85
N TRP A 68 11.10 -14.66 17.88
CA TRP A 68 12.08 -13.57 17.86
C TRP A 68 13.23 -13.79 16.87
N VAL A 69 13.50 -15.04 16.50
CA VAL A 69 14.53 -15.40 15.51
C VAL A 69 14.15 -14.89 14.11
N GLY A 70 12.86 -14.85 13.76
CA GLY A 70 12.42 -14.31 12.47
C GLY A 70 12.35 -12.78 12.40
N LEU A 71 12.42 -12.09 13.55
CA LEU A 71 12.56 -10.63 13.63
C LEU A 71 14.01 -10.16 13.52
N ARG A 72 14.99 -11.08 13.65
CA ARG A 72 16.40 -10.75 13.66
C ARG A 72 16.85 -10.35 12.25
N THR A 73 16.85 -9.05 11.97
CA THR A 73 17.34 -8.47 10.72
C THR A 73 18.71 -7.83 10.91
N GLN A 74 19.62 -8.07 9.96
CA GLN A 74 20.93 -7.39 9.93
C GLN A 74 20.85 -5.99 9.31
N ARG A 75 19.69 -5.58 8.79
CA ARG A 75 19.49 -4.32 8.04
C ARG A 75 18.50 -3.38 8.72
N LEU A 76 18.63 -3.20 10.04
CA LEU A 76 17.74 -2.33 10.84
C LEU A 76 17.61 -0.92 10.26
N GLY A 77 18.72 -0.33 9.78
CA GLY A 77 18.69 1.00 9.16
C GLY A 77 17.80 1.08 7.91
N LEU A 78 17.84 0.05 7.05
CA LEU A 78 17.00 0.02 5.84
C LEU A 78 15.51 -0.18 6.19
N HIS A 79 15.23 -1.00 7.21
CA HIS A 79 13.87 -1.14 7.73
C HIS A 79 13.36 0.16 8.35
N ALA A 80 14.18 0.88 9.11
CA ALA A 80 13.83 2.17 9.69
C ALA A 80 13.53 3.20 8.59
N LEU A 81 14.39 3.30 7.58
CA LEU A 81 14.18 4.22 6.45
C LEU A 81 12.90 3.88 5.68
N ARG A 82 12.63 2.59 5.44
CA ARG A 82 11.39 2.14 4.80
C ARG A 82 10.15 2.49 5.63
N SER A 83 10.20 2.27 6.94
CA SER A 83 9.10 2.56 7.85
C SER A 83 8.84 4.07 7.98
N ILE A 84 9.89 4.89 8.10
CA ILE A 84 9.77 6.35 8.16
C ILE A 84 9.20 6.88 6.85
N ASN A 85 9.75 6.48 5.69
CA ASN A 85 9.21 6.92 4.40
C ASN A 85 7.74 6.50 4.23
N GLY A 86 7.38 5.29 4.66
CA GLY A 86 6.01 4.81 4.64
C GLY A 86 5.08 5.64 5.55
N LEU A 87 5.53 6.02 6.74
CA LEU A 87 4.77 6.85 7.67
C LEU A 87 4.57 8.28 7.13
N VAL A 88 5.62 8.87 6.57
CA VAL A 88 5.55 10.20 5.95
C VAL A 88 4.59 10.19 4.75
N ALA A 89 4.72 9.20 3.87
CA ALA A 89 3.81 9.04 2.73
C ALA A 89 2.36 8.84 3.18
N MET A 90 2.13 8.03 4.22
CA MET A 90 0.81 7.83 4.80
C MET A 90 0.24 9.11 5.38
N PHE A 91 1.03 9.88 6.13
CA PHE A 91 0.61 11.16 6.70
C PHE A 91 0.16 12.14 5.60
N PHE A 92 0.95 12.28 4.54
CA PHE A 92 0.57 13.12 3.40
C PHE A 92 -0.67 12.61 2.67
N TRP A 93 -0.79 11.29 2.45
CA TRP A 93 -1.97 10.72 1.79
C TRP A 93 -3.24 10.92 2.61
N PHE A 94 -3.19 10.69 3.92
CA PHE A 94 -4.33 10.90 4.82
C PHE A 94 -4.73 12.38 4.82
N THR A 95 -3.75 13.28 4.92
CA THR A 95 -3.99 14.73 4.84
C THR A 95 -4.59 15.15 3.49
N ALA A 96 -4.13 14.57 2.38
CA ALA A 96 -4.71 14.85 1.06
C ALA A 96 -6.18 14.39 0.99
N VAL A 97 -6.51 13.24 1.58
CA VAL A 97 -7.89 12.71 1.62
C VAL A 97 -8.80 13.55 2.53
N THR A 98 -8.27 14.23 3.56
CA THR A 98 -9.09 15.12 4.39
C THR A 98 -9.34 16.48 3.73
N MET A 99 -8.35 17.00 3.01
CA MET A 99 -8.40 18.31 2.38
C MET A 99 -9.09 18.29 1.00
N LEU A 100 -8.98 17.21 0.25
CA LEU A 100 -9.58 17.06 -1.08
C LEU A 100 -10.76 16.09 -1.08
N PRO A 101 -11.67 16.19 -2.06
CA PRO A 101 -12.58 15.11 -2.39
C PRO A 101 -11.82 13.81 -2.68
N LEU A 102 -12.36 12.67 -2.24
CA LEU A 102 -11.72 11.36 -2.40
C LEU A 102 -11.35 11.09 -3.87
N ALA A 103 -12.21 11.50 -4.81
CA ALA A 103 -11.98 11.35 -6.24
C ALA A 103 -10.73 12.13 -6.72
N GLU A 104 -10.54 13.37 -6.27
CA GLU A 104 -9.38 14.18 -6.65
C GLU A 104 -8.09 13.63 -6.04
N ALA A 105 -8.13 13.22 -4.78
CA ALA A 105 -7.02 12.55 -4.12
C ALA A 105 -6.61 11.25 -4.85
N THR A 106 -7.57 10.46 -5.33
CA THR A 106 -7.29 9.25 -6.12
C THR A 106 -6.72 9.57 -7.50
N SER A 107 -7.23 10.60 -8.16
CA SER A 107 -6.72 11.04 -9.47
C SER A 107 -5.26 11.52 -9.38
N LEU A 108 -4.91 12.28 -8.34
CA LEU A 108 -3.52 12.61 -8.04
C LEU A 108 -2.68 11.35 -7.77
N GLY A 109 -3.26 10.34 -7.11
CA GLY A 109 -2.63 9.04 -6.92
C GLY A 109 -2.27 8.32 -8.23
N PHE A 110 -3.01 8.51 -9.32
CA PHE A 110 -2.66 7.96 -10.64
C PHE A 110 -1.38 8.55 -11.23
N THR A 111 -0.91 9.70 -10.71
CA THR A 111 0.40 10.24 -11.09
C THR A 111 1.57 9.58 -10.36
N ALA A 112 1.32 8.69 -9.38
CA ALA A 112 2.38 8.01 -8.65
C ALA A 112 3.40 7.25 -9.54
N PRO A 113 3.01 6.57 -10.64
CA PRO A 113 3.95 5.94 -11.58
C PRO A 113 4.92 6.94 -12.24
N LEU A 114 4.49 8.17 -12.51
CA LEU A 114 5.35 9.25 -13.02
C LEU A 114 6.47 9.54 -12.02
N PHE A 115 6.11 9.81 -10.77
CA PHE A 115 7.08 10.08 -9.72
C PHE A 115 7.94 8.86 -9.38
N ALA A 116 7.37 7.66 -9.43
CA ALA A 116 8.11 6.42 -9.18
C ALA A 116 9.17 6.17 -10.25
N THR A 117 8.88 6.43 -11.52
CA THR A 117 9.86 6.25 -12.60
C THR A 117 10.93 7.34 -12.61
N MET A 118 10.57 8.58 -12.33
CA MET A 118 11.53 9.65 -12.07
C MET A 118 12.45 9.31 -10.89
N GLY A 119 11.87 8.84 -9.78
CA GLY A 119 12.62 8.41 -8.61
C GLY A 119 13.54 7.23 -8.90
N ALA A 120 13.09 6.24 -9.69
CA ALA A 120 13.93 5.13 -10.11
C ALA A 120 15.13 5.60 -10.96
N ALA A 121 14.92 6.53 -11.89
CA ALA A 121 16.00 7.12 -12.68
C ALA A 121 17.02 7.85 -11.79
N LEU A 122 16.55 8.60 -10.79
CA LEU A 122 17.40 9.44 -9.94
C LEU A 122 18.15 8.65 -8.86
N PHE A 123 17.49 7.70 -8.19
CA PHE A 123 18.04 6.96 -7.04
C PHE A 123 18.70 5.64 -7.44
N LEU A 124 18.27 5.01 -8.54
CA LEU A 124 18.78 3.70 -8.98
C LEU A 124 19.73 3.80 -10.18
N SER A 125 19.90 5.00 -10.76
CA SER A 125 20.69 5.25 -11.99
C SER A 125 20.36 4.26 -13.12
N GLU A 126 19.11 3.82 -13.22
CA GLU A 126 18.66 2.92 -14.28
C GLU A 126 18.44 3.74 -15.57
N ASP A 127 19.02 3.31 -16.70
CA ASP A 127 18.80 3.94 -18.01
C ASP A 127 17.34 3.77 -18.45
N VAL A 128 16.49 4.74 -18.13
CA VAL A 128 15.07 4.71 -18.48
C VAL A 128 14.89 5.03 -19.97
N ARG A 129 14.91 3.99 -20.81
CA ARG A 129 14.62 4.08 -22.25
C ARG A 129 13.29 4.79 -22.51
N LEU A 130 13.22 5.55 -23.62
CA LEU A 130 12.07 6.37 -24.06
C LEU A 130 10.70 5.66 -23.99
N ARG A 131 10.66 4.34 -24.22
CA ARG A 131 9.44 3.51 -24.07
C ARG A 131 8.81 3.54 -22.68
N ARG A 132 9.61 3.59 -21.60
CA ARG A 132 9.09 3.70 -20.22
C ARG A 132 8.56 5.10 -19.95
N TRP A 133 9.21 6.16 -20.46
CA TRP A 133 8.71 7.53 -20.36
C TRP A 133 7.38 7.75 -21.09
N VAL A 134 7.23 7.19 -22.30
CA VAL A 134 5.95 7.30 -23.04
C VAL A 134 4.84 6.49 -22.37
N ALA A 135 5.14 5.30 -21.84
CA ALA A 135 4.15 4.50 -21.09
C ALA A 135 3.72 5.16 -19.77
N VAL A 136 4.62 5.92 -19.17
CA VAL A 136 4.38 6.68 -17.94
C VAL A 136 3.63 7.98 -18.20
N GLY A 137 3.94 8.69 -19.30
CA GLY A 137 3.24 9.91 -19.70
C GLY A 137 1.86 9.66 -20.34
N ALA A 138 1.64 8.48 -20.91
CA ALA A 138 0.34 8.04 -21.41
C ALA A 138 -0.50 7.29 -20.35
N GLY A 139 0.07 7.09 -19.16
CA GLY A 139 -0.56 6.41 -18.02
C GLY A 139 -1.50 7.32 -17.25
#